data_AF-A0A1B6NPT1-F1
#
_entry.id   AF-A0A1B6NPT1-F1
#
_cell.length_a   1.000
_cell.length_b   1.000
_cell.length_c   1.000
_cell.angle_alpha   90.00
_cell.angle_beta   90.00
_cell.angle_gamma   90.00
#
_symmetry.space_group_name_H-M   'P 1'
#
loop_
_entity.id
_entity.type
_entity.pdbx_description
1 polymer ?
#
loop_
_entity_poly.entity_id
_entity_poly.type
_entity_poly.pdbx_seq_one_letter_code
_entity_poly.pdbx_strand_id
1 'polypeptide(L)' 'RGEPHGARTLFAEAFQDNPGSARVLTNCGFVYLGDAESWSVARGGRVPTWTYLRKMA' A
#
# COMPACT_ATOMS: atom_id res chain seq x y z
N ARG A 1 18.13 9.74 9.78
CA ARG A 1 18.30 8.35 9.29
C ARG A 1 17.77 8.35 7.86
N GLY A 2 18.66 8.48 6.87
CA GLY A 2 18.26 8.60 5.47
C GLY A 2 17.74 7.28 4.92
N GLU A 3 16.83 7.36 3.95
CA GLU A 3 16.42 6.16 3.21
C GLU A 3 17.61 5.55 2.47
N PRO A 4 17.90 4.25 2.66
CA PRO A 4 19.06 3.59 2.03
C PRO A 4 19.04 3.62 0.50
N HIS A 5 17.86 3.80 -0.11
CA HIS A 5 17.66 3.72 -1.54
C HIS A 5 17.45 5.09 -2.21
N GLY A 6 17.47 6.20 -1.44
CA GLY A 6 17.27 7.55 -1.98
C GLY A 6 15.92 7.75 -2.68
N ALA A 7 14.90 6.96 -2.34
CA ALA A 7 13.57 7.14 -2.86
C ALA A 7 13.02 8.51 -2.41
N ARG A 8 12.13 9.11 -3.21
CA ARG A 8 11.40 10.33 -2.81
C ARG A 8 9.96 10.03 -2.40
N THR A 9 9.44 8.93 -2.92
CA THR A 9 8.07 8.50 -2.75
C THR A 9 8.03 6.97 -2.75
N LEU A 10 7.29 6.40 -1.81
CA LEU A 10 6.94 4.99 -1.77
C LEU A 10 5.46 4.82 -2.04
N PHE A 11 5.12 3.84 -2.89
CA PHE A 11 3.75 3.40 -3.12
C PHE A 11 3.54 2.06 -2.42
N ALA A 12 2.33 1.85 -1.91
CA ALA A 12 1.93 0.60 -1.30
C ALA A 12 0.47 0.28 -1.64
N GLU A 13 0.17 -1.00 -1.73
CA GLU A 13 -1.19 -1.50 -1.89
C GLU A 13 -1.47 -2.60 -0.86
N ALA A 14 -2.70 -2.64 -0.35
CA ALA A 14 -3.16 -3.71 0.52
C ALA A 14 -4.50 -4.23 0.00
N PHE A 15 -4.71 -5.55 0.00
CA PHE A 15 -6.02 -6.13 -0.32
C PHE A 15 -7.07 -5.70 0.69
N GLN A 16 -8.28 -5.37 0.23
CA GLN A 16 -9.35 -4.88 1.10
C GLN A 16 -9.86 -5.93 2.11
N ASP A 17 -9.65 -7.21 1.80
CA ASP A 17 -9.94 -8.32 2.72
C ASP A 17 -8.89 -8.48 3.84
N ASN A 18 -7.85 -7.63 3.87
CA ASN A 18 -6.82 -7.59 4.90
C ASN A 18 -6.70 -6.19 5.56
N PRO A 19 -7.64 -5.83 6.45
CA PRO A 19 -7.62 -4.55 7.17
C PRO A 19 -6.42 -4.39 8.11
N GLY A 20 -5.77 -5.50 8.52
CA GLY A 20 -4.56 -5.46 9.35
C GLY A 20 -3.40 -4.78 8.63
N SER A 21 -3.16 -5.13 7.37
CA SER A 21 -2.13 -4.49 6.54
C SER A 21 -2.41 -3.02 6.27
N ALA A 22 -3.68 -2.66 6.04
CA ALA A 22 -4.08 -1.26 5.89
C ALA A 22 -3.71 -0.43 7.13
N ARG A 23 -4.00 -0.95 8.33
CA ARG A 23 -3.67 -0.28 9.59
C ARG A 23 -2.17 -0.10 9.78
N VAL A 24 -1.36 -1.09 9.36
CA VAL A 24 0.12 -0.97 9.39
C VAL A 24 0.59 0.14 8.45
N LEU A 25 0.08 0.21 7.22
CA LEU A 25 0.44 1.26 6.27
C LEU A 25 0.09 2.65 6.79
N THR A 26 -1.11 2.83 7.32
CA THR A 26 -1.53 4.09 7.95
C THR A 26 -0.62 4.46 9.13
N ASN A 27 -0.30 3.51 10.02
CA ASN A 27 0.61 3.74 11.14
C ASN A 27 2.03 4.09 10.69
N CYS A 28 2.47 3.57 9.55
CA CYS A 28 3.76 3.88 8.94
C CYS A 28 3.78 5.24 8.21
N GLY A 29 2.69 6.02 8.24
CA GLY A 29 2.63 7.35 7.63
C GLY A 29 2.34 7.31 6.12
N PHE A 30 1.81 6.19 5.60
CA PHE A 30 1.27 6.17 4.25
C PHE A 30 -0.13 6.80 4.24
N VAL A 31 -0.36 7.66 3.25
CA VAL A 31 -1.63 8.35 3.01
C VAL A 31 -2.45 7.54 2.01
N TYR A 32 -3.73 7.31 2.35
CA TYR A 32 -4.68 6.66 1.48
C TYR A 32 -4.95 7.51 0.23
N LEU A 33 -4.88 6.88 -0.94
CA LEU A 33 -5.15 7.52 -2.24
C LEU A 33 -6.50 7.13 -2.84
N GLY A 34 -6.98 5.92 -2.56
CA GLY A 34 -8.24 5.44 -3.13
C GLY A 34 -8.32 3.92 -3.25
N ASP A 35 -9.47 3.46 -3.70
CA ASP A 35 -9.72 2.06 -4.03
C ASP A 35 -9.16 1.73 -5.42
N ALA A 36 -8.65 0.52 -5.56
CA ALA A 36 -8.12 -0.03 -6.81
C ALA A 36 -8.37 -1.54 -6.88
N GLU A 37 -7.73 -2.22 -7.82
CA GLU A 37 -7.81 -3.66 -7.96
C GLU A 37 -6.54 -4.24 -8.57
N SER A 38 -6.19 -5.46 -8.16
CA SER A 38 -5.03 -6.18 -8.67
C SER A 38 -5.33 -7.66 -8.90
N TRP A 39 -4.65 -8.28 -9.85
CA TRP A 39 -4.78 -9.72 -10.09
C TRP A 39 -4.01 -10.51 -9.03
N SER A 40 -4.72 -11.34 -8.27
CA SER A 40 -4.12 -12.20 -7.26
C SER A 40 -4.12 -13.65 -7.75
N VAL A 41 -2.93 -14.20 -7.98
CA VAL A 41 -2.76 -15.62 -8.33
C VAL A 41 -3.32 -16.52 -7.22
N ALA A 42 -3.07 -16.18 -5.95
CA ALA A 42 -3.54 -16.96 -4.81
C ALA A 42 -5.08 -16.98 -4.65
N ARG A 43 -5.77 -15.92 -5.10
CA ARG A 43 -7.23 -15.84 -5.09
C ARG A 43 -7.86 -16.21 -6.44
N GLY A 44 -7.04 -16.48 -7.46
CA GLY A 44 -7.49 -16.85 -8.80
C GLY A 44 -8.31 -15.78 -9.52
N GLY A 45 -8.09 -14.49 -9.23
CA GLY A 45 -8.93 -13.43 -9.78
C GLY A 45 -8.47 -12.00 -9.50
N ARG A 46 -9.22 -11.03 -10.01
CA ARG A 46 -9.10 -9.61 -9.65
C ARG A 46 -9.66 -9.39 -8.25
N VAL A 47 -8.90 -8.70 -7.42
CA VAL A 47 -9.18 -8.50 -6.00
C VAL A 47 -9.08 -7.01 -5.70
N PRO A 48 -10.05 -6.43 -4.99
CA PRO A 48 -10.00 -5.03 -4.63
C PRO A 48 -8.83 -4.75 -3.68
N THR A 49 -8.19 -3.61 -3.89
CA THR A 49 -7.07 -3.09 -3.09
C THR A 49 -7.37 -1.68 -2.61
N TRP A 50 -6.65 -1.25 -1.58
CA TRP A 50 -6.47 0.15 -1.22
C TRP A 50 -5.07 0.58 -1.64
N THR A 51 -4.97 1.73 -2.29
CA THR A 51 -3.69 2.31 -2.71
C THR A 51 -3.25 3.39 -1.73
N TYR A 52 -1.95 3.43 -1.44
CA TYR A 52 -1.35 4.38 -0.52
C TYR A 52 -0.04 4.96 -1.04
N LEU A 53 0.31 6.14 -0.54
CA LEU A 53 1.55 6.85 -0.85
C LEU A 53 2.22 7.41 0.40
N ARG A 54 3.54 7.35 0.45
CA ARG A 54 4.35 8.04 1.46
C ARG A 54 5.44 8.86 0.78
N LYS A 55 5.51 10.15 1.09
CA LYS A 55 6.66 11.00 0.73
C LYS A 55 7.77 10.78 1.74
N MET A 56 9.00 10.70 1.25
CA MET A 56 10.17 10.44 2.08
C MET A 56 10.97 11.73 2.24
N ALA A 57 11.40 11.99 3.47
CA ALA A 57 12.02 13.25 3.91
C ALA A 57 13.55 13.16 3.94
#